data_AF-A0A920KHT6-F1
#
_entry.id   AF-A0A920KHT6-F1
#
_cell.length_a   1.000
_cell.length_b   1.000
_cell.length_c   1.000
_cell.angle_alpha   90.00
_cell.angle_beta   90.00
_cell.angle_gamma   90.00
#
_symmetry.space_group_name_H-M   'P 1'
#
loop_
_entity.id
_entity.type
_entity.pdbx_description
1 polymer ?
#
loop_
_entity_poly.entity_id
_entity_poly.type
_entity_poly.pdbx_seq_one_letter_code
_entity_poly.pdbx_strand_id
1 'polypeptide(L)'
;MEIIKINTVEKLSIDSSNTTRYLGYPRKVPLWKLEFNLPELCSLVRGEDNSDISFEIEHSSGVAFVPSLSNKEAEYRLKKMFPDVLKIKSCLRA
;
A
#
# COMPACT_ATOMS: atom_id res chain seq x y z
N MET A 1 12.71 -10.35 0.62
CA MET A 1 12.12 -9.10 0.11
C MET A 1 12.42 -9.04 -1.36
N GLU A 2 11.40 -8.88 -2.19
CA GLU A 2 11.53 -8.85 -3.64
C GLU A 2 11.26 -7.42 -4.13
N ILE A 3 12.09 -6.94 -5.05
CA ILE A 3 11.94 -5.64 -5.69
C ILE A 3 11.47 -5.91 -7.12
N ILE A 4 10.25 -5.50 -7.42
CA ILE A 4 9.60 -5.70 -8.71
C ILE A 4 9.52 -4.32 -9.37
N LYS A 5 9.95 -4.22 -10.63
CA LYS A 5 9.71 -3.00 -11.42
C LYS A 5 8.33 -3.11 -12.05
N ILE A 6 7.48 -2.13 -11.82
CA ILE A 6 6.14 -2.09 -12.39
C ILE A 6 5.97 -0.87 -13.30
N ASN A 7 5.18 -1.05 -14.36
CA ASN A 7 4.69 0.03 -15.20
C ASN A 7 3.34 0.49 -14.64
N THR A 8 3.25 1.74 -14.20
CA THR A 8 2.07 2.31 -13.54
C THR A 8 1.08 2.93 -14.53
N VAL A 9 1.44 2.98 -15.82
CA VAL A 9 0.53 3.37 -16.90
C VAL A 9 -0.53 2.28 -17.10
N GLU A 10 -0.14 1.02 -16.92
CA GLU A 10 -1.04 -0.13 -17.01
C GLU A 10 -1.81 -0.34 -15.70
N LYS A 11 -3.01 -0.93 -15.80
CA LYS A 11 -3.80 -1.27 -14.63
C LYS A 11 -3.15 -2.43 -13.88
N LEU A 12 -2.78 -2.18 -12.63
CA LEU A 12 -2.26 -3.20 -11.71
C LEU A 12 -3.07 -3.20 -10.43
N SER A 13 -3.72 -4.32 -10.13
CA SER A 13 -4.42 -4.55 -8.87
C SER A 13 -3.80 -5.74 -8.14
N ILE A 14 -3.46 -5.56 -6.87
CA ILE A 14 -2.97 -6.63 -6.01
C ILE A 14 -3.79 -6.66 -4.72
N ASP A 15 -4.46 -7.79 -4.50
CA ASP A 15 -5.16 -8.08 -3.27
C ASP A 15 -4.20 -8.44 -2.13
N SER A 16 -4.64 -8.18 -0.90
CA SER A 16 -3.92 -8.59 0.31
C SER A 16 -3.95 -10.11 0.41
N SER A 17 -2.78 -10.75 0.45
CA SER A 17 -2.66 -12.21 0.53
C SER A 17 -2.64 -12.73 1.97
N ASN A 18 -2.32 -11.86 2.94
CA ASN A 18 -2.30 -12.21 4.36
C ASN A 18 -3.17 -11.24 5.19
N THR A 19 -4.49 -11.44 5.15
CA THR A 19 -5.46 -10.73 6.00
C THR A 19 -5.39 -11.16 7.47
N THR A 20 -4.64 -12.22 7.77
CA THR A 20 -4.62 -12.89 9.08
C THR A 20 -3.61 -12.31 10.07
N ARG A 21 -2.72 -11.42 9.61
CA ARG A 21 -1.67 -10.77 10.44
C ARG A 21 -2.22 -10.14 11.72
N TYR A 22 -3.47 -9.69 11.70
CA TYR A 22 -4.12 -9.00 12.82
C TYR A 22 -5.14 -9.85 13.60
N LEU A 23 -5.30 -11.15 13.28
CA LEU A 23 -6.26 -12.02 13.97
C LEU A 23 -5.98 -12.16 15.48
N GLY A 24 -4.72 -12.00 15.91
CA GLY A 24 -4.32 -12.07 17.32
C GLY A 24 -4.35 -10.74 18.07
N TYR A 25 -4.69 -9.62 17.41
CA TYR A 25 -4.74 -8.32 18.09
C TYR A 25 -6.00 -8.21 18.95
N PRO A 26 -5.88 -7.77 20.22
CA PRO A 26 -7.03 -7.66 21.13
C PRO A 26 -8.06 -6.61 20.69
N ARG A 27 -7.75 -5.78 19.69
CA ARG A 27 -8.63 -4.79 19.08
C ARG A 27 -8.54 -4.87 17.56
N LYS A 28 -9.67 -4.69 16.87
CA LYS A 28 -9.73 -4.64 15.40
C LYS A 28 -8.82 -3.51 14.90
N VAL A 29 -7.80 -3.87 14.11
CA VAL A 29 -6.84 -2.90 13.57
C VAL A 29 -7.55 -2.02 12.54
N PRO A 30 -7.41 -0.68 12.62
CA PRO A 30 -7.97 0.23 11.61
C PRO A 30 -7.42 -0.05 10.21
N LEU A 31 -8.27 0.12 9.22
CA LEU A 31 -7.88 0.12 7.80
C LEU A 31 -7.82 1.57 7.32
N TRP A 32 -6.76 1.91 6.59
CA TRP A 32 -6.57 3.25 6.03
C TRP A 32 -6.58 3.16 4.51
N LYS A 33 -7.40 3.99 3.86
CA LYS A 33 -7.38 4.22 2.42
C LYS A 33 -6.42 5.37 2.13
N LEU A 34 -5.37 5.08 1.37
CA LEU A 34 -4.39 6.06 0.92
C LEU A 34 -4.50 6.24 -0.58
N GLU A 35 -4.61 7.48 -1.03
CA GLU A 35 -4.55 7.83 -2.45
C GLU A 35 -3.20 8.49 -2.72
N PHE A 36 -2.50 8.04 -3.75
CA PHE A 36 -1.13 8.45 -4.01
C PHE A 36 -0.84 8.50 -5.52
N ASN A 37 0.27 9.16 -5.87
CA ASN A 37 0.78 9.22 -7.22
C ASN A 37 2.15 8.53 -7.29
N LEU A 38 2.38 7.83 -8.39
CA LEU A 38 3.63 7.17 -8.73
C LEU A 38 4.19 7.74 -10.05
N PRO A 39 5.50 7.60 -10.31
CA PRO A 39 6.05 7.78 -11.65
C PRO A 39 5.64 6.63 -12.57
N GLU A 40 5.78 6.80 -13.89
CA GLU A 40 5.43 5.79 -14.91
C GLU A 40 6.13 4.43 -14.67
N LEU A 41 7.39 4.47 -14.28
CA LEU A 41 8.17 3.31 -13.87
C LEU A 41 8.51 3.44 -12.39
N CYS A 42 8.05 2.50 -11.58
CA CYS A 42 8.34 2.53 -10.14
C CYS A 42 8.75 1.17 -9.59
N SER A 43 9.45 1.21 -8.46
CA SER A 43 9.85 0.03 -7.72
C SER A 43 8.75 -0.34 -6.73
N LEU A 44 8.27 -1.58 -6.82
CA LEU A 44 7.40 -2.21 -5.84
C LEU A 44 8.24 -3.15 -4.97
N VAL A 45 8.36 -2.82 -3.69
CA VAL A 45 9.02 -3.68 -2.70
C VAL A 45 7.95 -4.52 -2.02
N ARG A 46 7.94 -5.83 -2.26
CA ARG A 46 6.97 -6.76 -1.64
C ARG A 46 7.70 -7.79 -0.77
N GLY A 47 7.06 -8.17 0.32
CA GLY A 47 7.51 -9.21 1.23
C GLY A 47 6.42 -9.58 2.22
N GLU A 48 6.74 -10.46 3.17
CA GLU A 48 5.78 -10.87 4.21
C GLU A 48 5.25 -9.68 5.01
N ASP A 49 6.10 -8.68 5.25
CA ASP A 49 5.80 -7.46 6.04
C ASP A 49 4.79 -6.48 5.43
N ASN A 50 4.44 -6.63 4.16
CA ASN A 50 3.44 -5.79 3.50
C ASN A 50 2.46 -6.60 2.64
N SER A 51 2.44 -7.92 2.82
CA SER A 51 1.48 -8.85 2.20
C SER A 51 0.03 -8.57 2.62
N ASP A 52 -0.17 -7.92 3.76
CA ASP A 52 -1.46 -7.47 4.28
C ASP A 52 -2.01 -6.19 3.62
N ILE A 53 -1.22 -5.53 2.76
CA ILE A 53 -1.63 -4.31 2.06
C ILE A 53 -2.20 -4.68 0.68
N SER A 54 -3.41 -4.22 0.37
CA SER A 54 -3.95 -4.26 -0.99
C SER A 54 -3.79 -2.90 -1.67
N PHE A 55 -3.66 -2.91 -2.99
CA PHE A 55 -3.57 -1.69 -3.77
C PHE A 55 -4.02 -1.88 -5.21
N GLU A 56 -4.41 -0.76 -5.81
CA GLU A 56 -4.73 -0.63 -7.22
C GLU A 56 -3.99 0.58 -7.77
N ILE A 57 -3.38 0.43 -8.95
CA ILE A 57 -2.69 1.49 -9.67
C ILE A 57 -3.25 1.53 -11.09
N GLU A 58 -3.58 2.74 -11.54
CA GLU A 58 -4.03 3.01 -12.89
C GLU A 58 -3.62 4.43 -13.29
N HIS A 59 -3.07 4.62 -14.49
CA HIS A 59 -2.66 5.93 -15.00
C HIS A 59 -1.80 6.73 -13.99
N SER A 60 -0.79 6.08 -13.40
CA SER A 60 0.14 6.67 -12.41
C SER A 60 -0.52 7.14 -11.09
N SER A 61 -1.80 6.83 -10.90
CA SER A 61 -2.55 7.09 -9.67
C SER A 61 -2.83 5.77 -8.96
N GLY A 62 -2.59 5.74 -7.65
CA GLY A 62 -2.75 4.56 -6.82
C GLY A 62 -3.73 4.77 -5.68
N VAL A 63 -4.44 3.71 -5.32
CA VAL A 63 -5.22 3.60 -4.09
C VAL A 63 -4.72 2.38 -3.34
N ALA A 64 -4.38 2.52 -2.07
CA ALA A 64 -3.95 1.42 -1.22
C ALA A 64 -4.81 1.35 0.04
N PHE A 65 -5.09 0.13 0.49
CA PHE A 65 -5.71 -0.14 1.78
C PHE A 65 -4.67 -0.75 2.70
N VAL A 66 -4.30 0.02 3.72
CA VAL A 66 -3.20 -0.30 4.63
C VAL A 66 -3.76 -0.48 6.04
N PRO A 67 -3.70 -1.69 6.61
CA PRO A 67 -3.97 -1.87 8.03
C PRO A 67 -2.88 -1.22 8.88
N SER A 68 -3.25 -0.36 9.84
CA SER A 68 -2.29 0.23 10.78
C SER A 68 -2.99 0.89 11.97
N LEU A 69 -2.22 1.13 13.04
CA LEU A 69 -2.76 1.76 14.26
C LEU A 69 -2.94 3.28 14.11
N SER A 70 -2.25 3.89 13.14
CA SER A 70 -2.33 5.33 12.87
C SER A 70 -2.14 5.67 11.38
N ASN A 71 -2.59 6.86 10.97
CA ASN A 71 -2.36 7.38 9.62
C ASN A 71 -0.87 7.50 9.27
N LYS A 72 -0.04 7.98 10.21
CA LYS A 72 1.41 8.12 10.03
C LYS A 72 2.07 6.76 9.75
N GLU A 73 1.65 5.73 10.48
CA GLU A 73 2.11 4.37 10.24
C GLU A 73 1.64 3.86 8.88
N ALA A 74 0.39 4.14 8.48
CA ALA A 74 -0.14 3.75 7.18
C ALA A 74 0.71 4.34 6.03
N GLU A 75 0.99 5.64 6.10
CA GLU A 75 1.83 6.34 5.13
C GLU A 75 3.26 5.80 5.10
N TYR A 76 3.85 5.55 6.27
CA TYR A 76 5.19 4.98 6.37
C TYR A 76 5.27 3.59 5.70
N ARG A 77 4.28 2.73 5.97
CA ARG A 77 4.20 1.40 5.37
C ARG A 77 4.01 1.46 3.86
N LEU A 78 3.19 2.39 3.37
CA LEU A 78 3.01 2.63 1.92
C LEU A 78 4.33 3.07 1.27
N LYS A 79 5.04 4.04 1.86
CA LYS A 79 6.35 4.51 1.35
C LYS A 79 7.42 3.43 1.37
N LYS A 80 7.39 2.52 2.35
CA LYS A 80 8.31 1.37 2.39
C LYS A 80 8.05 0.40 1.24
N MET A 81 6.78 0.26 0.84
CA MET A 81 6.36 -0.61 -0.25
C MET A 81 6.58 0.04 -1.62
N PHE A 82 6.36 1.35 -1.74
CA PHE A 82 6.62 2.14 -2.92
C PHE A 82 7.58 3.29 -2.58
N PRO A 83 8.90 3.04 -2.59
CA PRO A 83 9.90 4.07 -2.27
C PRO A 83 9.84 5.27 -3.21
N ASP A 84 9.36 5.07 -4.45
CA ASP A 84 9.25 6.09 -5.48
C ASP A 84 7.92 6.88 -5.44
N VAL A 85 7.15 6.82 -4.34
CA VAL A 85 5.92 7.62 -4.20
C VAL A 85 6.22 9.10 -4.30
N LEU A 86 5.60 9.74 -5.30
CA LEU A 86 5.76 11.18 -5.55
C LEU A 86 4.98 11.99 -4.52
N LYS A 87 3.73 11.60 -4.26
CA LYS A 87 2.82 12.33 -3.38
C LYS A 87 1.72 11.42 -2.84
N ILE A 88 1.44 11.54 -1.55
CA ILE A 88 0.22 11.01 -0.93
C ILE A 88 -0.80 12.16 -0.94
N LYS A 89 -1.92 11.98 -1.63
CA LYS A 89 -3.00 12.96 -1.78
C LYS A 89 -3.91 12.95 -0.56
N SER A 90 -4.26 11.77 -0.08
CA SER A 90 -5.19 11.59 1.04
C SER A 90 -4.84 10.35 1.84
N CYS A 91 -5.17 10.38 3.13
CA CYS A 91 -5.07 9.24 4.04
C CYS A 91 -6.29 9.28 4.95
N LEU A 92 -7.27 8.43 4.67
CA LEU A 92 -8.56 8.40 5.36
C LEU A 92 -8.76 7.04 6.00
N ARG A 93 -9.47 7.01 7.13
CA ARG A 93 -9.88 5.75 7.75
C ARG A 93 -11.03 5.15 6.93
N ALA A 94 -10.88 3.90 6.53
CA ALA A 94 -11.86 3.11 5.78
C ALA A 94 -12.82 2.35 6.72
#